data_AF-A0A101M8Y5-F1
#
_entry.id   AF-A0A101M8Y5-F1
#
_cell.length_a   1.000
_cell.length_b   1.000
_cell.length_c   1.000
_cell.angle_alpha   90.00
_cell.angle_beta   90.00
_cell.angle_gamma   90.00
#
_symmetry.space_group_name_H-M   'P 1'
#
loop_
_entity.id
_entity.type
_entity.pdbx_description
1 polymer ?
#
loop_
_entity_poly.entity_id
_entity_poly.type
_entity_poly.pdbx_seq_one_letter_code
_entity_poly.pdbx_strand_id
1 'polypeptide(L)'
;MDSNQPSPTLTWHSKLHRMGRLVKLCIATENFGPLNAILANYVTHETDHVTVVQQHAEGPDALAQLKQVSLQQIHDLECSFRSDLHDLGCALDKAGKDRERTREAFHKFSNSRKTQVDKSWDKATEAAEKIIDKLPEDAQDPATDIFGAAGGAVSNFMGHQLKAAREIAQLLGRDEVKDAIHDAEVTNQTAAEVTGAWIHSLYERGSKGKAFDGDFPAPAESYQHLEPMAGDRLSLRKTAAGWQIYDCA
;
A
#
# COMPACT_ATOMS: atom_id res chain seq x y z
N MET A 1 -45.83 -9.23 6.11
CA MET A 1 -44.72 -9.68 6.98
C MET A 1 -43.51 -8.88 6.53
N ASP A 2 -43.34 -7.69 7.11
CA ASP A 2 -42.23 -6.80 6.77
C ASP A 2 -41.03 -7.16 7.63
N SER A 3 -40.16 -8.02 7.10
CA SER A 3 -38.83 -8.27 7.64
C SER A 3 -37.80 -7.44 6.88
N ASN A 4 -37.99 -6.11 6.84
CA ASN A 4 -36.90 -5.17 6.56
C ASN A 4 -36.18 -4.88 7.88
N GLN A 5 -35.58 -5.91 8.49
CA GLN A 5 -34.56 -5.63 9.48
C GLN A 5 -33.35 -5.06 8.72
N PRO A 6 -32.94 -3.81 8.98
CA PRO A 6 -31.69 -3.31 8.43
C PRO A 6 -30.60 -4.30 8.85
N SER A 7 -29.81 -4.75 7.88
CA SER A 7 -28.64 -5.57 8.16
C SER A 7 -27.82 -4.87 9.23
N PRO A 8 -27.34 -5.57 10.28
CA PRO A 8 -26.63 -4.92 11.38
C PRO A 8 -25.44 -4.14 10.80
N THR A 9 -25.45 -2.83 10.98
CA THR A 9 -24.35 -1.96 10.59
C THR A 9 -23.11 -2.42 11.34
N LEU A 10 -22.05 -2.73 10.60
CA LEU A 10 -20.78 -3.13 11.23
C LEU A 10 -20.23 -1.96 12.02
N THR A 11 -19.84 -2.21 13.27
CA THR A 11 -19.11 -1.22 14.06
C THR A 11 -17.78 -0.88 13.39
N TRP A 12 -17.29 0.36 13.57
CA TRP A 12 -15.99 0.81 13.04
C TRP A 12 -14.87 -0.19 13.40
N HIS A 13 -14.86 -0.67 14.65
CA HIS A 13 -13.90 -1.64 15.14
C HIS A 13 -13.98 -2.96 14.38
N SER A 14 -15.20 -3.44 14.10
CA SER A 14 -15.42 -4.63 13.26
C SER A 14 -14.96 -4.42 11.82
N LYS A 15 -15.17 -3.23 11.24
CA LYS A 15 -14.71 -2.90 9.88
C LYS A 15 -13.18 -2.93 9.81
N LEU A 16 -12.50 -2.29 10.76
CA LEU A 16 -11.04 -2.24 10.84
C LEU A 16 -10.43 -3.66 10.96
N HIS A 17 -10.95 -4.50 11.85
CA HIS A 17 -10.47 -5.88 11.98
C HIS A 17 -10.79 -6.76 10.76
N ARG A 18 -11.95 -6.57 10.12
CA ARG A 18 -12.28 -7.28 8.88
C ARG A 18 -11.34 -6.87 7.75
N MET A 19 -10.94 -5.61 7.68
CA MET A 19 -9.93 -5.14 6.74
C MET A 19 -8.62 -5.91 6.93
N GLY A 20 -8.14 -6.04 8.18
CA GLY A 20 -6.92 -6.78 8.42
C GLY A 20 -6.99 -8.27 8.09
N ARG A 21 -8.13 -8.92 8.37
CA ARG A 21 -8.36 -10.29 7.93
C ARG A 21 -8.38 -10.42 6.40
N LEU A 22 -8.98 -9.45 5.70
CA LEU A 22 -8.99 -9.43 4.25
C LEU A 22 -7.59 -9.25 3.68
N VAL A 23 -6.78 -8.35 4.23
CA VAL A 23 -5.36 -8.17 3.85
C VAL A 23 -4.61 -9.49 3.99
N LYS A 24 -4.68 -10.13 5.17
CA LYS A 24 -4.04 -11.44 5.42
C LYS A 24 -4.49 -12.51 4.42
N LEU A 25 -5.78 -12.55 4.08
CA LEU A 25 -6.31 -13.45 3.06
C LEU A 25 -5.75 -13.13 1.66
N CYS A 26 -5.66 -11.85 1.28
CA CYS A 26 -5.11 -11.42 0.01
C CYS A 26 -3.63 -11.79 -0.12
N ILE A 27 -2.85 -11.68 0.96
CA ILE A 27 -1.44 -12.11 0.99
C ILE A 27 -1.32 -13.64 0.87
N ALA A 28 -2.16 -14.38 1.60
CA ALA A 28 -2.14 -15.83 1.58
C ALA A 28 -2.56 -16.40 0.21
N THR A 29 -3.47 -15.73 -0.49
CA THR A 29 -4.00 -16.14 -1.80
C THR A 29 -3.33 -15.44 -2.97
N GLU A 30 -2.52 -14.43 -2.71
CA GLU A 30 -1.93 -13.51 -3.68
C GLU A 30 -2.99 -12.84 -4.60
N ASN A 31 -4.22 -12.69 -4.10
CA ASN A 31 -5.34 -12.06 -4.81
C ASN A 31 -5.73 -10.74 -4.12
N PHE A 32 -5.36 -9.62 -4.73
CA PHE A 32 -5.60 -8.27 -4.21
C PHE A 32 -6.86 -7.60 -4.79
N GLY A 33 -7.63 -8.30 -5.63
CA GLY A 33 -8.86 -7.77 -6.25
C GLY A 33 -9.88 -7.19 -5.24
N PRO A 34 -10.16 -7.85 -4.10
CA PRO A 34 -11.05 -7.30 -3.08
C PRO A 34 -10.57 -5.97 -2.49
N LEU A 35 -9.26 -5.78 -2.34
CA LEU A 35 -8.68 -4.54 -1.81
C LEU A 35 -8.69 -3.41 -2.85
N ASN A 36 -8.52 -3.75 -4.12
CA ASN A 36 -8.77 -2.82 -5.22
C ASN A 36 -10.23 -2.34 -5.25
N ALA A 37 -11.19 -3.20 -4.95
CA ALA A 37 -12.59 -2.82 -4.86
C ALA A 37 -12.85 -1.84 -3.71
N ILE A 38 -12.20 -2.02 -2.56
CA ILE A 38 -12.26 -1.07 -1.43
C ILE A 38 -11.68 0.29 -1.83
N LEU A 39 -10.51 0.28 -2.46
CA LEU A 39 -9.87 1.50 -2.96
C LEU A 39 -10.76 2.23 -3.96
N ALA A 40 -11.33 1.51 -4.92
CA ALA A 40 -12.23 2.07 -5.93
C ALA A 40 -13.52 2.63 -5.29
N ASN A 41 -14.08 1.94 -4.30
CA ASN A 41 -15.24 2.41 -3.56
C ASN A 41 -14.93 3.74 -2.85
N TYR A 42 -13.77 3.89 -2.22
CA TYR A 42 -13.38 5.15 -1.58
C TYR A 42 -13.25 6.31 -2.60
N VAL A 43 -12.67 6.05 -3.78
CA VAL A 43 -12.48 7.08 -4.82
C VAL A 43 -13.82 7.55 -5.40
N THR A 44 -14.80 6.65 -5.50
CA THR A 44 -16.12 6.91 -6.09
C THR A 44 -17.18 7.33 -5.07
N HIS A 45 -16.89 7.23 -3.77
CA HIS A 45 -17.81 7.62 -2.71
C HIS A 45 -18.05 9.13 -2.72
N GLU A 46 -19.30 9.57 -2.60
CA GLU A 46 -19.68 10.99 -2.60
C GLU A 46 -19.38 11.67 -1.25
N THR A 47 -19.22 10.90 -0.18
CA THR A 47 -18.94 11.42 1.17
C THR A 47 -17.50 11.89 1.30
N ASP A 48 -17.33 13.16 1.67
CA ASP A 48 -16.05 13.71 2.08
C ASP A 48 -15.72 13.32 3.53
N HIS A 49 -15.22 12.10 3.70
CA HIS A 49 -14.86 11.54 5.01
C HIS A 49 -13.80 12.40 5.73
N VAL A 50 -12.89 13.05 5.00
CA VAL A 50 -11.86 13.92 5.57
C VAL A 50 -12.51 15.12 6.24
N THR A 51 -13.42 15.80 5.53
CA THR A 51 -14.16 16.94 6.09
C THR A 51 -14.97 16.53 7.34
N VAL A 52 -15.59 15.35 7.34
CA VAL A 52 -16.32 14.84 8.52
C VAL A 52 -15.38 14.66 9.71
N VAL A 53 -14.20 14.07 9.53
CA VAL A 53 -13.24 13.92 10.64
C VAL A 53 -12.72 15.29 11.11
N GLN A 54 -12.45 16.23 10.19
CA GLN A 54 -11.94 17.57 10.51
C GLN A 54 -12.94 18.40 11.33
N GLN A 55 -14.23 18.31 11.02
CA GLN A 55 -15.28 19.05 11.72
C GLN A 55 -15.44 18.61 13.19
N HIS A 56 -14.99 17.41 13.53
CA HIS A 56 -15.16 16.79 14.85
C HIS A 56 -13.83 16.66 15.62
N ALA A 57 -12.73 17.21 15.08
CA ALA A 57 -11.41 17.15 15.70
C ALA A 57 -11.24 18.22 16.81
N GLU A 58 -11.68 17.91 18.03
CA GLU A 58 -11.25 18.64 19.24
C GLU A 58 -10.04 17.92 19.87
N GLY A 59 -8.84 18.10 19.31
CA GLY A 59 -7.63 17.41 19.81
C GLY A 59 -6.45 17.36 18.83
N PRO A 60 -5.35 16.66 19.18
CA PRO A 60 -4.22 16.48 18.27
C PRO A 60 -4.70 15.85 16.95
N ASP A 61 -4.25 16.40 15.83
CA ASP A 61 -4.75 16.11 14.48
C ASP A 61 -4.75 14.60 14.20
N ALA A 62 -5.93 13.98 14.31
CA ALA A 62 -6.12 12.55 14.14
C ALA A 62 -5.86 12.13 12.68
N LEU A 63 -6.17 12.99 11.72
CA LEU A 63 -5.87 12.74 10.30
C LEU A 63 -4.37 12.74 10.06
N ALA A 64 -3.63 13.69 10.63
CA ALA A 64 -2.18 13.67 10.56
C ALA A 64 -1.57 12.42 11.20
N GLN A 65 -2.12 11.97 12.34
CA GLN A 65 -1.65 10.73 12.99
C GLN A 65 -1.96 9.48 12.16
N LEU A 66 -3.18 9.34 11.64
CA LEU A 66 -3.56 8.22 10.78
C LEU A 66 -2.74 8.18 9.49
N LYS A 67 -2.54 9.34 8.85
CA LYS A 67 -1.63 9.50 7.72
C LYS A 67 -0.23 9.02 8.06
N GLN A 68 0.33 9.47 9.19
CA GLN A 68 1.67 9.07 9.62
C GLN A 68 1.77 7.56 9.87
N VAL A 69 0.73 6.94 10.44
CA VAL A 69 0.69 5.47 10.61
C VAL A 69 0.78 4.78 9.26
N SER A 70 -0.03 5.20 8.27
CA SER A 70 -0.02 4.56 6.95
C SER A 70 1.29 4.81 6.18
N LEU A 71 1.88 6.01 6.27
CA LEU A 71 3.18 6.31 5.65
C LEU A 71 4.32 5.53 6.31
N GLN A 72 4.32 5.43 7.64
CA GLN A 72 5.30 4.62 8.37
C GLN A 72 5.21 3.14 7.97
N GLN A 73 3.99 2.64 7.74
CA GLN A 73 3.76 1.28 7.29
C GLN A 73 4.44 1.00 5.94
N ILE A 74 4.32 1.92 4.97
CA ILE A 74 5.01 1.82 3.68
C ILE A 74 6.52 1.79 3.89
N HIS A 75 7.03 2.74 4.67
CA HIS A 75 8.47 2.86 4.90
C HIS A 75 9.06 1.59 5.55
N ASP A 76 8.38 1.04 6.56
CA ASP A 76 8.78 -0.19 7.24
C ASP A 76 8.79 -1.39 6.25
N LEU A 77 7.79 -1.47 5.37
CA LEU A 77 7.68 -2.52 4.35
C LEU A 77 8.71 -2.37 3.23
N GLU A 78 8.98 -1.14 2.79
CA GLU A 78 9.99 -0.81 1.77
C GLU A 78 11.39 -1.16 2.28
N CYS A 79 11.75 -0.68 3.47
CA CYS A 79 13.06 -0.91 4.07
C CYS A 79 13.30 -2.39 4.34
N SER A 80 12.30 -3.09 4.88
CA SER A 80 12.43 -4.53 5.13
C SER A 80 12.58 -5.33 3.84
N PHE A 81 11.86 -4.98 2.76
CA PHE A 81 11.98 -5.69 1.49
C PHE A 81 13.36 -5.50 0.86
N ARG A 82 13.90 -4.27 0.88
CA ARG A 82 15.28 -4.00 0.44
C ARG A 82 16.30 -4.79 1.25
N SER A 83 16.16 -4.83 2.58
CA SER A 83 17.04 -5.62 3.44
C SER A 83 16.95 -7.12 3.12
N ASP A 84 15.74 -7.66 2.95
CA ASP A 84 15.52 -9.07 2.62
C ASP A 84 16.09 -9.43 1.23
N LEU A 85 15.99 -8.52 0.24
CA LEU A 85 16.59 -8.69 -1.09
C LEU A 85 18.12 -8.70 -1.04
N HIS A 86 18.71 -7.81 -0.24
CA HIS A 86 20.16 -7.79 -0.04
C HIS A 86 20.65 -9.09 0.61
N ASP A 87 19.96 -9.57 1.64
CA ASP A 87 20.25 -10.84 2.29
C ASP A 87 20.11 -12.03 1.32
N LEU A 88 19.09 -11.99 0.46
CA LEU A 88 18.90 -12.99 -0.59
C LEU A 88 20.08 -12.98 -1.58
N GLY A 89 20.47 -11.82 -2.10
CA GLY A 89 21.62 -11.69 -3.01
C GLY A 89 22.91 -12.26 -2.39
N CYS A 90 23.20 -11.91 -1.13
CA CYS A 90 24.35 -12.44 -0.41
C CYS A 90 24.28 -13.97 -0.21
N ALA A 91 23.08 -14.52 0.03
CA ALA A 91 22.88 -15.96 0.17
C ALA A 91 23.06 -16.70 -1.16
N LEU A 92 22.57 -16.14 -2.26
CA LEU A 92 22.73 -16.69 -3.61
C LEU A 92 24.20 -16.72 -4.03
N ASP A 93 24.95 -15.65 -3.79
CA ASP A 93 26.39 -15.61 -4.06
C ASP A 93 27.17 -16.69 -3.27
N LYS A 94 26.77 -16.95 -2.02
CA LYS A 94 27.37 -18.03 -1.21
C LYS A 94 26.93 -19.43 -1.64
N ALA A 95 25.71 -19.58 -2.17
CA ALA A 95 25.19 -20.86 -2.66
C ALA A 95 25.87 -21.28 -3.97
N GLY A 96 26.26 -20.33 -4.82
CA GLY A 96 26.86 -20.61 -6.12
C GLY A 96 25.91 -21.42 -7.00
N LYS A 97 26.32 -22.61 -7.45
CA LYS A 97 25.52 -23.51 -8.29
C LYS A 97 24.68 -24.53 -7.50
N ASP A 98 24.71 -24.48 -6.16
CA ASP A 98 23.94 -25.39 -5.30
C ASP A 98 22.45 -25.02 -5.33
N ARG A 99 21.66 -25.87 -6.01
CA ARG A 99 20.22 -25.66 -6.19
C ARG A 99 19.44 -25.76 -4.87
N GLU A 100 19.87 -26.59 -3.93
CA GLU A 100 19.15 -26.76 -2.68
C GLU A 100 19.37 -25.55 -1.77
N ARG A 101 20.61 -25.08 -1.64
CA ARG A 101 20.91 -23.85 -0.91
C ARG A 101 20.24 -22.61 -1.51
N THR A 102 20.17 -22.54 -2.84
CA THR A 102 19.44 -21.50 -3.56
C THR A 102 17.95 -21.51 -3.21
N ARG A 103 17.35 -22.70 -3.16
CA ARG A 103 15.95 -22.89 -2.79
C ARG A 103 15.68 -22.54 -1.33
N GLU A 104 16.57 -22.92 -0.42
CA GLU A 104 16.49 -22.56 1.00
C GLU A 104 16.57 -21.05 1.22
N ALA A 105 17.51 -20.38 0.54
CA ALA A 105 17.64 -18.93 0.59
C ALA A 105 16.35 -18.23 0.14
N PHE A 106 15.75 -18.70 -0.97
CA PHE A 106 14.49 -18.18 -1.47
C PHE A 106 13.32 -18.46 -0.51
N HIS A 107 13.22 -19.66 0.07
CA HIS A 107 12.19 -19.98 1.05
C HIS A 107 12.30 -19.07 2.29
N LYS A 108 13.52 -18.80 2.77
CA LYS A 108 13.76 -17.87 3.89
C LYS A 108 13.29 -16.45 3.54
N PHE A 109 13.64 -15.96 2.35
CA PHE A 109 13.18 -14.67 1.83
C PHE A 109 11.64 -14.59 1.77
N SER A 110 11.00 -15.57 1.14
CA SER A 110 9.53 -15.61 0.99
C SER A 110 8.80 -15.65 2.35
N ASN A 111 9.30 -16.46 3.30
CA ASN A 111 8.73 -16.55 4.64
C ASN A 111 8.96 -15.26 5.46
N SER A 112 10.12 -14.62 5.32
CA SER A 112 10.39 -13.31 5.92
C SER A 112 9.35 -12.30 5.44
N ARG A 113 9.08 -12.26 4.12
CA ARG A 113 8.11 -11.32 3.55
C ARG A 113 6.70 -11.48 4.10
N LYS A 114 6.18 -12.71 4.11
CA LYS A 114 4.83 -12.97 4.67
C LYS A 114 4.75 -12.54 6.13
N THR A 115 5.79 -12.80 6.91
CA THR A 115 5.86 -12.44 8.34
C THR A 115 5.94 -10.92 8.55
N GLN A 116 6.76 -10.22 7.78
CA GLN A 116 6.92 -8.77 7.91
C GLN A 116 5.63 -8.03 7.52
N VAL A 117 4.98 -8.49 6.46
CA VAL A 117 3.70 -7.96 6.03
C VAL A 117 2.62 -8.14 7.11
N ASP A 118 2.50 -9.34 7.68
CA ASP A 118 1.52 -9.64 8.74
C ASP A 118 1.74 -8.73 9.96
N LYS A 119 2.98 -8.65 10.45
CA LYS A 119 3.36 -7.78 11.58
C LYS A 119 3.14 -6.30 11.31
N SER A 120 3.46 -5.84 10.10
CA SER A 120 3.28 -4.45 9.70
C SER A 120 1.80 -4.07 9.71
N TRP A 121 0.93 -4.98 9.24
CA TRP A 121 -0.51 -4.77 9.25
C TRP A 121 -1.11 -4.74 10.66
N ASP A 122 -0.71 -5.68 11.52
CA ASP A 122 -1.18 -5.72 12.91
C ASP A 122 -0.75 -4.46 13.68
N LYS A 123 0.52 -4.05 13.54
CA LYS A 123 1.06 -2.82 14.13
C LYS A 123 0.28 -1.57 13.67
N ALA A 124 0.01 -1.45 12.37
CA ALA A 124 -0.73 -0.31 11.83
C ALA A 124 -2.19 -0.30 12.30
N THR A 125 -2.82 -1.48 12.37
CA THR A 125 -4.20 -1.64 12.86
C THR A 125 -4.32 -1.22 14.32
N GLU A 126 -3.44 -1.72 15.20
CA GLU A 126 -3.43 -1.36 16.62
C GLU A 126 -3.18 0.14 16.85
N ALA A 127 -2.33 0.76 16.02
CA ALA A 127 -2.07 2.18 16.11
C ALA A 127 -3.28 3.01 15.65
N ALA A 128 -3.92 2.63 14.54
CA ALA A 128 -5.12 3.28 14.03
C ALA A 128 -6.28 3.17 15.02
N GLU A 129 -6.48 2.00 15.62
CA GLU A 129 -7.53 1.76 16.62
C GLU A 129 -7.40 2.75 17.79
N LYS A 130 -6.19 2.94 18.34
CA LYS A 130 -5.93 3.90 19.44
C LYS A 130 -6.18 5.36 19.06
N ILE A 131 -6.08 5.69 17.77
CA ILE A 131 -6.36 7.04 17.27
C ILE A 131 -7.87 7.21 17.09
N ILE A 132 -8.53 6.24 16.45
CA ILE A 132 -9.96 6.27 16.13
C ILE A 132 -10.81 6.21 17.39
N ASP A 133 -10.42 5.43 18.40
CA ASP A 133 -11.15 5.29 19.67
C ASP A 133 -11.27 6.62 20.44
N LYS A 134 -10.38 7.58 20.17
CA LYS A 134 -10.42 8.93 20.78
C LYS A 134 -11.32 9.91 20.03
N LEU A 135 -11.82 9.54 18.85
CA LEU A 135 -12.71 10.38 18.07
C LEU A 135 -14.15 10.27 18.59
N PRO A 136 -14.97 11.33 18.44
CA PRO A 136 -16.41 11.25 18.58
C PRO A 136 -17.03 10.16 17.68
N GLU A 137 -18.13 9.56 18.12
CA GLU A 137 -18.76 8.38 17.48
C GLU A 137 -19.06 8.60 15.99
N ASP A 138 -19.47 9.82 15.61
CA ASP A 138 -19.76 10.21 14.22
C ASP A 138 -18.52 10.33 13.33
N ALA A 139 -17.33 10.50 13.90
CA ALA A 139 -16.06 10.58 13.18
C ALA A 139 -15.29 9.24 13.12
N GLN A 140 -15.68 8.24 13.92
CA GLN A 140 -14.98 6.95 14.00
C GLN A 140 -15.08 6.13 12.70
N ASP A 141 -16.28 6.04 12.13
CA ASP A 141 -16.52 5.33 10.89
C ASP A 141 -15.81 6.01 9.70
N PRO A 142 -15.96 7.34 9.48
CA PRO A 142 -15.21 8.06 8.46
C PRO A 142 -13.68 7.90 8.58
N ALA A 143 -13.13 7.98 9.80
CA ALA A 143 -11.69 7.76 10.02
C ALA A 143 -11.26 6.33 9.66
N THR A 144 -12.11 5.35 9.97
CA THR A 144 -11.89 3.95 9.59
C THR A 144 -11.90 3.76 8.08
N ASP A 145 -12.80 4.43 7.34
CA ASP A 145 -12.89 4.34 5.89
C ASP A 145 -11.67 4.97 5.21
N ILE A 146 -11.21 6.14 5.68
CA ILE A 146 -9.97 6.79 5.19
C ILE A 146 -8.76 5.87 5.43
N PHE A 147 -8.62 5.34 6.65
CA PHE A 147 -7.52 4.43 6.97
C PHE A 147 -7.60 3.13 6.17
N GLY A 148 -8.80 2.60 5.96
CA GLY A 148 -9.06 1.43 5.12
C GLY A 148 -8.64 1.64 3.66
N ALA A 149 -8.91 2.81 3.09
CA ALA A 149 -8.48 3.18 1.75
C ALA A 149 -6.96 3.30 1.63
N ALA A 150 -6.31 3.93 2.62
CA ALA A 150 -4.84 3.95 2.71
C ALA A 150 -4.27 2.53 2.80
N GLY A 151 -4.91 1.68 3.60
CA GLY A 151 -4.64 0.26 3.72
C GLY A 151 -4.72 -0.52 2.41
N GLY A 152 -5.72 -0.23 1.58
CA GLY A 152 -5.84 -0.78 0.23
C GLY A 152 -4.65 -0.41 -0.65
N ALA A 153 -4.18 0.84 -0.59
CA ALA A 153 -3.00 1.29 -1.33
C ALA A 153 -1.71 0.58 -0.84
N VAL A 154 -1.50 0.49 0.48
CA VAL A 154 -0.38 -0.29 1.06
C VAL A 154 -0.42 -1.74 0.61
N SER A 155 -1.62 -2.31 0.47
CA SER A 155 -1.78 -3.70 0.02
C SER A 155 -1.40 -3.90 -1.44
N ASN A 156 -1.70 -2.94 -2.31
CA ASN A 156 -1.22 -2.98 -3.69
C ASN A 156 0.30 -2.92 -3.77
N PHE A 157 0.93 -2.07 -2.95
CA PHE A 157 2.38 -2.05 -2.80
C PHE A 157 2.94 -3.42 -2.38
N MET A 158 2.31 -4.09 -1.42
CA MET A 158 2.70 -5.46 -1.02
C MET A 158 2.50 -6.48 -2.16
N GLY A 159 1.45 -6.32 -2.97
CA GLY A 159 1.24 -7.12 -4.18
C GLY A 159 2.40 -7.00 -5.18
N HIS A 160 2.96 -5.80 -5.35
CA HIS A 160 4.16 -5.61 -6.18
C HIS A 160 5.38 -6.34 -5.62
N GLN A 161 5.61 -6.29 -4.30
CA GLN A 161 6.71 -7.02 -3.65
C GLN A 161 6.59 -8.54 -3.83
N LEU A 162 5.38 -9.09 -3.70
CA LEU A 162 5.13 -10.53 -3.90
C LEU A 162 5.29 -10.95 -5.36
N LYS A 163 4.87 -10.10 -6.31
CA LYS A 163 5.11 -10.33 -7.73
C LYS A 163 6.61 -10.37 -8.05
N ALA A 164 7.38 -9.40 -7.56
CA ALA A 164 8.83 -9.37 -7.74
C ALA A 164 9.50 -10.61 -7.12
N ALA A 165 9.07 -11.03 -5.93
CA ALA A 165 9.54 -12.27 -5.31
C ALA A 165 9.30 -13.49 -6.21
N ARG A 166 8.14 -13.58 -6.85
CA ARG A 166 7.80 -14.67 -7.78
C ARG A 166 8.68 -14.65 -9.04
N GLU A 167 8.93 -13.47 -9.59
CA GLU A 167 9.80 -13.29 -10.77
C GLU A 167 11.24 -13.75 -10.46
N ILE A 168 11.78 -13.35 -9.30
CA ILE A 168 13.08 -13.84 -8.82
C ILE A 168 13.07 -15.37 -8.67
N ALA A 169 11.99 -15.95 -8.13
CA ALA A 169 11.85 -17.40 -7.97
C ALA A 169 11.99 -18.17 -9.30
N GLN A 170 11.42 -17.63 -10.38
CA GLN A 170 11.45 -18.24 -11.72
C GLN A 170 12.84 -18.21 -12.35
N LEU A 171 13.69 -17.28 -11.91
CA LEU A 171 15.05 -17.06 -12.41
C LEU A 171 16.12 -17.73 -11.53
N LEU A 172 15.74 -18.46 -10.47
CA LEU A 172 16.71 -19.12 -9.59
C LEU A 172 17.61 -20.10 -10.38
N GLY A 173 18.92 -19.92 -10.20
CA GLY A 173 19.95 -20.70 -10.89
C GLY A 173 20.25 -20.24 -12.32
N ARG A 174 19.73 -19.08 -12.74
CA ARG A 174 20.10 -18.39 -13.98
C ARG A 174 20.90 -17.14 -13.68
N ASP A 175 21.66 -16.65 -14.66
CA ASP A 175 22.54 -15.49 -14.49
C ASP A 175 21.75 -14.19 -14.29
N GLU A 176 20.53 -14.12 -14.83
CA GLU A 176 19.62 -12.97 -14.79
C GLU A 176 19.01 -12.73 -13.39
N VAL A 177 19.20 -13.64 -12.43
CA VAL A 177 18.62 -13.49 -11.08
C VAL A 177 19.13 -12.24 -10.36
N LYS A 178 20.37 -11.81 -10.65
CA LYS A 178 20.97 -10.61 -10.06
C LYS A 178 20.30 -9.34 -10.57
N ASP A 179 20.06 -9.28 -11.88
CA ASP A 179 19.35 -8.17 -12.52
C ASP A 179 17.92 -8.10 -11.98
N ALA A 180 17.24 -9.24 -11.83
CA ALA A 180 15.90 -9.29 -11.25
C ALA A 180 15.84 -8.82 -9.78
N ILE A 181 16.87 -9.09 -8.98
CA ILE A 181 16.97 -8.57 -7.60
C ILE A 181 17.16 -7.04 -7.61
N HIS A 182 18.00 -6.53 -8.51
CA HIS A 182 18.21 -5.09 -8.65
C HIS A 182 16.95 -4.37 -9.12
N ASP A 183 16.27 -4.90 -10.16
CA ASP A 183 15.02 -4.36 -10.68
C ASP A 183 13.92 -4.38 -9.61
N ALA A 184 13.88 -5.42 -8.78
CA ALA A 184 12.95 -5.52 -7.66
C ALA A 184 13.20 -4.42 -6.61
N GLU A 185 14.46 -4.06 -6.33
CA GLU A 185 14.81 -2.98 -5.41
C GLU A 185 14.35 -1.62 -5.94
N VAL A 186 14.64 -1.31 -7.21
CA VAL A 186 14.25 -0.05 -7.87
C VAL A 186 12.73 0.08 -7.97
N THR A 187 12.06 -1.01 -8.36
CA THR A 187 10.60 -1.06 -8.46
C THR A 187 9.95 -0.88 -7.10
N ASN A 188 10.53 -1.48 -6.03
CA ASN A 188 10.03 -1.33 -4.67
C ASN A 188 10.07 0.13 -4.19
N GLN A 189 11.19 0.83 -4.42
CA GLN A 189 11.28 2.26 -4.07
C GLN A 189 10.24 3.09 -4.83
N THR A 190 10.13 2.89 -6.14
CA THR A 190 9.17 3.63 -6.98
C THR A 190 7.73 3.37 -6.53
N ALA A 191 7.39 2.11 -6.23
CA ALA A 191 6.07 1.73 -5.74
C ALA A 191 5.78 2.33 -4.35
N ALA A 192 6.77 2.39 -3.46
CA ALA A 192 6.64 3.07 -2.16
C ALA A 192 6.38 4.57 -2.33
N GLU A 193 7.11 5.26 -3.22
CA GLU A 193 6.91 6.68 -3.53
C GLU A 193 5.49 6.96 -4.06
N VAL A 194 5.03 6.18 -5.04
CA VAL A 194 3.68 6.31 -5.63
C VAL A 194 2.61 6.06 -4.57
N THR A 195 2.77 5.03 -3.75
CA THR A 195 1.82 4.68 -2.71
C THR A 195 1.80 5.76 -1.62
N GLY A 196 2.95 6.32 -1.25
CA GLY A 196 3.05 7.45 -0.33
C GLY A 196 2.30 8.66 -0.85
N ALA A 197 2.56 9.08 -2.09
CA ALA A 197 1.86 10.20 -2.73
C ALA A 197 0.34 9.99 -2.78
N TRP A 198 -0.10 8.77 -3.08
CA TRP A 198 -1.51 8.41 -3.03
C TRP A 198 -2.09 8.60 -1.62
N ILE A 199 -1.43 8.06 -0.58
CA ILE A 199 -1.85 8.22 0.81
C ILE A 199 -1.93 9.69 1.19
N HIS A 200 -0.92 10.50 0.84
CA HIS A 200 -0.97 11.95 1.04
C HIS A 200 -2.28 12.56 0.49
N SER A 201 -2.63 12.22 -0.76
CA SER A 201 -3.84 12.74 -1.40
C SER A 201 -5.15 12.31 -0.71
N LEU A 202 -5.18 11.14 -0.05
CA LEU A 202 -6.37 10.65 0.66
C LEU A 202 -6.71 11.52 1.86
N TYR A 203 -5.70 12.03 2.57
CA TYR A 203 -5.86 12.80 3.81
C TYR A 203 -5.92 14.32 3.57
N GLU A 204 -5.66 14.78 2.35
CA GLU A 204 -5.60 16.20 1.99
C GLU A 204 -6.84 16.68 1.20
N ARG A 205 -7.78 15.77 0.86
CA ARG A 205 -9.09 16.09 0.27
C ARG A 205 -9.99 16.82 1.28
N GLY A 206 -9.71 18.09 1.56
CA GLY A 206 -10.56 18.96 2.38
C GLY A 206 -10.59 20.42 1.91
N SER A 207 -9.84 20.76 0.85
CA SER A 207 -9.93 22.08 0.23
C SER A 207 -10.52 21.94 -1.17
N LYS A 208 -11.82 22.28 -1.30
CA LYS A 208 -12.43 22.47 -2.61
C LYS A 208 -11.55 23.42 -3.43
N GLY A 209 -10.93 22.91 -4.50
CA GLY A 209 -10.45 23.72 -5.62
C GLY A 209 -9.07 24.36 -5.52
N LYS A 210 -8.08 23.75 -4.86
CA LYS A 210 -6.67 24.09 -5.13
C LYS A 210 -5.94 22.89 -5.68
N ALA A 211 -5.53 23.01 -6.94
CA ALA A 211 -4.48 22.16 -7.49
C ALA A 211 -3.26 22.21 -6.56
N PHE A 212 -2.61 21.08 -6.41
CA PHE A 212 -1.44 20.91 -5.57
C PHE A 212 -0.25 21.68 -6.17
N ASP A 213 -0.05 22.95 -5.78
CA ASP A 213 1.11 23.80 -6.15
C ASP A 213 2.21 23.70 -5.08
N GLY A 214 2.72 22.49 -4.84
CA GLY A 214 3.85 22.24 -3.94
C GLY A 214 5.14 22.08 -4.73
N ASP A 215 6.03 23.09 -4.71
CA ASP A 215 7.39 23.01 -5.24
C ASP A 215 8.20 21.97 -4.43
N PHE A 216 8.45 20.80 -5.02
CA PHE A 216 9.44 19.84 -4.54
C PHE A 216 10.64 19.80 -5.50
N PRO A 217 11.88 19.65 -4.98
CA PRO A 217 13.07 19.64 -5.82
C PRO A 217 13.08 18.39 -6.72
N ALA A 218 13.15 18.62 -8.03
CA ALA A 218 13.16 17.60 -9.05
C ALA A 218 14.42 16.70 -8.99
N PRO A 219 14.28 15.37 -8.98
CA PRO A 219 15.37 14.48 -9.36
C PRO A 219 15.39 14.28 -10.88
N ALA A 220 16.61 14.10 -11.40
CA ALA A 220 16.97 14.07 -12.81
C ALA A 220 16.17 13.07 -13.67
N GLU A 221 15.95 13.48 -14.91
CA GLU A 221 15.14 12.84 -15.94
C GLU A 221 15.58 11.39 -16.23
N SER A 222 14.68 10.44 -15.99
CA SER A 222 14.67 9.15 -16.70
C SER A 222 13.25 8.87 -17.19
N TYR A 223 13.06 9.02 -18.49
CA TYR A 223 11.82 8.67 -19.17
C TYR A 223 11.74 7.15 -19.31
N GLN A 224 10.76 6.50 -18.68
CA GLN A 224 10.35 5.15 -19.05
C GLN A 224 8.92 5.20 -19.59
N HIS A 225 8.79 4.99 -20.90
CA HIS A 225 7.50 4.71 -21.53
C HIS A 225 7.15 3.24 -21.24
N LEU A 226 6.16 3.01 -20.37
CA LEU A 226 5.52 1.71 -20.25
C LEU A 226 4.48 1.61 -21.37
N GLU A 227 4.70 0.71 -22.34
CA GLU A 227 3.70 0.44 -23.37
C GLU A 227 2.49 -0.33 -22.77
N PRO A 228 1.24 0.03 -23.12
CA PRO A 228 0.06 -0.49 -22.43
C PRO A 228 -0.53 -1.74 -23.10
N MET A 229 -0.93 -2.73 -22.30
CA MET A 229 -1.97 -3.69 -22.69
C MET A 229 -3.35 -3.05 -22.51
N ALA A 230 -4.22 -3.24 -23.50
CA ALA A 230 -5.38 -2.43 -23.84
C ALA A 230 -6.49 -2.28 -22.76
N GLY A 231 -7.13 -1.11 -22.77
CA GLY A 231 -8.44 -0.83 -22.15
C GLY A 231 -8.35 0.28 -21.08
N ASP A 232 -8.77 1.50 -21.47
CA ASP A 232 -8.81 2.75 -20.68
C ASP A 232 -7.46 3.23 -20.11
N ARG A 233 -6.87 4.20 -20.83
CA ARG A 233 -5.51 4.70 -20.61
C ARG A 233 -5.47 5.75 -19.49
N LEU A 234 -5.24 5.30 -18.26
CA LEU A 234 -4.65 6.16 -17.24
C LEU A 234 -3.15 6.27 -17.48
N SER A 235 -2.68 7.43 -17.94
CA SER A 235 -1.25 7.70 -18.11
C SER A 235 -0.68 8.32 -16.85
N LEU A 236 0.32 7.66 -16.25
CA LEU A 236 1.08 8.20 -15.13
C LEU A 236 2.26 9.00 -15.65
N ARG A 237 2.32 10.29 -15.33
CA ARG A 237 3.48 11.14 -15.61
C ARG A 237 4.11 11.59 -14.30
N LYS A 238 5.42 11.35 -14.16
CA LYS A 238 6.21 11.95 -13.10
C LYS A 238 6.39 13.43 -13.41
N THR A 239 5.90 14.29 -12.53
CA THR A 239 6.04 15.75 -12.62
C THR A 239 6.88 16.26 -11.45
N ALA A 240 7.27 17.53 -11.50
CA ALA A 240 7.94 18.18 -10.38
C ALA A 240 7.10 18.14 -9.08
N ALA A 241 5.78 18.02 -9.19
CA ALA A 241 4.84 17.92 -8.07
C ALA A 241 4.53 16.47 -7.64
N GLY A 242 5.24 15.48 -8.18
CA GLY A 242 4.97 14.04 -7.96
C GLY A 242 4.27 13.37 -9.14
N TRP A 243 3.75 12.16 -8.89
CA TRP A 243 3.07 11.38 -9.93
C TRP A 243 1.67 11.91 -10.19
N GLN A 244 1.41 12.33 -11.42
CA GLN A 244 0.09 12.78 -11.87
C GLN A 244 -0.54 11.73 -12.78
N ILE A 245 -1.79 11.40 -12.49
CA ILE A 245 -2.62 10.50 -13.32
C ILE A 245 -3.37 11.40 -14.32
N TYR A 246 -3.16 11.12 -15.60
CA TYR A 246 -3.86 11.77 -16.70
C TYR A 246 -4.83 10.78 -17.34
N ASP A 247 -6.01 11.27 -17.67
CA ASP A 247 -6.94 10.56 -18.54
C ASP A 247 -6.53 10.82 -19.99
N CYS A 248 -6.13 9.79 -20.73
CA CYS A 248 -5.84 9.94 -22.15
C CYS A 248 -7.14 9.83 -22.94
N ALA A 249 -7.64 10.98 -23.41
CA ALA A 249 -8.64 11.05 -24.47
C ALA A 249 -8.19 10.32 -25.75
#